data_AF-A0A3M1CH70-F1
#
_entry.id   AF-A0A3M1CH70-F1
#
_cell.length_a   1.000
_cell.length_b   1.000
_cell.length_c   1.000
_cell.angle_alpha   90.00
_cell.angle_beta   90.00
_cell.angle_gamma   90.00
#
_symmetry.space_group_name_H-M   'P 1'
#
loop_
_entity.id
_entity.type
_entity.pdbx_description
1 polymer ?
#
loop_
_entity_poly.entity_id
_entity_poly.type
_entity_poly.pdbx_seq_one_letter_code
_entity_poly.pdbx_strand_id
1 'polypeptide(L)'
;MAYTVPIKLYTEFENVVGAEKAKAIVETLEESIKTAIEEKSIYTKTELKDELKNELATKYDIESLRNEFKLENGEIRKEIDIIKKEMDILKKEIDISKREMRIYFLILAIM
;
A
#
# COMPACT_ATOMS: atom_id res chain seq x y z
N MET A 1 31.40 2.65 -9.70
CA MET A 1 32.74 2.05 -9.48
C MET A 1 33.44 2.06 -10.83
N ALA A 2 34.72 2.40 -10.90
CA ALA A 2 35.46 2.30 -12.15
C ALA A 2 35.56 0.82 -12.52
N TYR A 3 35.04 0.43 -13.69
CA TYR A 3 35.26 -0.90 -14.22
C TYR A 3 36.69 -0.98 -14.74
N THR A 4 37.43 -1.99 -14.31
CA THR A 4 38.80 -2.20 -14.76
C THR A 4 38.92 -3.56 -15.43
N VAL A 5 39.61 -3.58 -16.57
CA VAL A 5 39.87 -4.82 -17.29
C VAL A 5 40.87 -5.66 -16.47
N PRO A 6 40.65 -6.99 -16.34
CA PRO A 6 41.59 -7.85 -15.65
C PRO A 6 43.00 -7.77 -16.25
N ILE A 7 44.03 -7.68 -15.40
CA ILE A 7 45.45 -7.60 -15.80
C ILE A 7 45.84 -8.66 -16.83
N LYS A 8 45.32 -9.88 -16.70
CA LYS A 8 45.60 -10.97 -17.64
C LYS A 8 45.17 -10.64 -19.07
N LEU A 9 44.02 -9.98 -19.25
CA LEU A 9 43.55 -9.52 -20.56
C LEU A 9 44.41 -8.38 -21.10
N TYR A 10 44.83 -7.45 -20.22
CA TYR A 10 45.75 -6.38 -20.60
C TYR A 10 47.07 -6.95 -21.13
N THR A 11 47.67 -7.92 -20.42
CA THR A 11 48.92 -8.56 -20.83
C THR A 11 48.80 -9.29 -22.17
N GLU A 12 47.67 -9.97 -22.43
CA GLU A 12 47.42 -10.58 -23.74
C GLU A 12 47.32 -9.52 -24.86
N PHE A 13 46.66 -8.38 -24.63
CA PHE A 13 46.64 -7.30 -25.61
C PHE A 13 48.05 -6.73 -25.85
N GLU A 14 48.82 -6.48 -24.79
CA GLU A 14 50.18 -5.94 -24.90
C GLU A 14 51.10 -6.86 -25.71
N ASN A 15 50.99 -8.18 -25.52
CA ASN A 15 51.74 -9.18 -26.29
C ASN A 15 51.41 -9.20 -27.78
N VAL A 16 50.17 -8.87 -28.16
CA VAL A 16 49.69 -8.97 -29.56
C VAL A 16 49.83 -7.65 -30.31
N VAL A 17 49.46 -6.53 -29.68
CA VAL A 17 49.36 -5.21 -30.35
C VAL A 17 50.40 -4.20 -29.87
N GLY A 18 51.21 -4.54 -28.87
CA GLY A 18 52.16 -3.64 -28.20
C GLY A 18 51.49 -2.75 -27.16
N ALA A 19 52.29 -2.28 -26.19
CA ALA A 19 51.83 -1.56 -25.00
C ALA A 19 50.93 -0.35 -25.30
N GLU A 20 51.29 0.44 -26.31
CA GLU A 20 50.58 1.69 -26.64
C GLU A 20 49.18 1.42 -27.19
N LYS A 21 49.05 0.46 -28.12
CA LYS A 21 47.76 0.07 -28.69
C LYS A 21 46.91 -0.72 -27.69
N ALA A 22 47.54 -1.55 -26.86
CA ALA A 22 46.86 -2.28 -25.80
C ALA A 22 46.19 -1.34 -24.81
N LYS A 23 46.91 -0.29 -24.39
CA LYS A 23 46.37 0.75 -23.52
C LYS A 23 45.14 1.43 -24.13
N ALA A 24 45.23 1.88 -25.38
CA ALA A 24 44.11 2.54 -26.06
C ALA A 24 42.87 1.63 -26.20
N ILE A 25 43.07 0.34 -26.51
CA ILE A 25 41.99 -0.65 -26.60
C ILE A 25 41.33 -0.83 -25.23
N VAL A 26 42.14 -0.98 -24.18
CA VAL A 26 41.64 -1.21 -22.82
C VAL A 26 40.88 0.00 -22.30
N GLU A 27 41.39 1.21 -22.50
CA GLU A 27 40.69 2.45 -22.13
C GLU A 27 39.32 2.54 -22.82
N THR A 28 39.28 2.28 -24.13
CA THR A 28 38.03 2.29 -24.91
C THR A 28 37.04 1.22 -24.43
N LEU A 29 37.55 0.03 -24.08
CA LEU A 29 36.74 -1.08 -23.59
C LEU A 29 36.17 -0.79 -22.19
N GLU A 30 36.99 -0.25 -21.29
CA GLU A 30 36.57 0.15 -19.95
C GLU A 30 35.48 1.23 -20.02
N GLU A 31 35.65 2.22 -20.89
CA GLU A 31 34.65 3.27 -21.11
C GLU A 31 33.35 2.69 -21.68
N SER A 32 33.44 1.80 -22.69
CA SER A 32 32.26 1.15 -23.29
C SER A 32 31.47 0.32 -22.27
N ILE A 33 32.17 -0.45 -21.44
CA ILE A 33 31.53 -1.29 -20.40
C ILE A 33 30.90 -0.41 -19.32
N LYS A 34 31.61 0.65 -18.89
CA LYS A 34 31.07 1.60 -17.92
C LYS A 34 29.78 2.24 -18.42
N THR A 35 29.78 2.75 -19.66
CA THR A 35 28.58 3.36 -20.27
C THR A 35 27.43 2.36 -20.35
N ALA A 36 27.68 1.13 -20.81
CA ALA A 36 26.63 0.11 -20.89
C ALA A 36 26.01 -0.24 -19.52
N ILE A 37 26.83 -0.29 -18.46
CA ILE A 37 26.35 -0.52 -17.09
C ILE A 37 25.53 0.67 -16.59
N GLU A 38 25.99 1.90 -16.84
CA GLU A 38 25.30 3.12 -16.44
C GLU A 38 23.94 3.27 -17.16
N GLU A 39 23.90 3.05 -18.47
CA GLU A 39 22.68 3.05 -19.27
C GLU A 39 21.68 2.02 -18.76
N LYS A 40 22.12 0.78 -18.51
CA LYS A 40 21.25 -0.27 -17.99
C LYS A 40 20.73 0.05 -16.59
N SER A 41 21.58 0.61 -15.73
CA SER A 41 21.19 1.06 -14.39
C SER A 41 20.13 2.18 -14.44
N ILE A 42 20.28 3.13 -15.36
CA ILE A 42 19.30 4.19 -15.59
C ILE A 42 17.99 3.59 -16.10
N TYR A 43 18.05 2.74 -17.13
CA TYR A 43 16.89 2.06 -17.69
C TYR A 43 16.10 1.29 -16.62
N THR A 44 16.77 0.44 -15.84
CA THR A 44 16.11 -0.33 -14.77
C THR A 44 15.54 0.59 -13.68
N LYS A 45 16.22 1.69 -13.32
CA LYS A 45 15.66 2.68 -12.38
C LYS A 45 14.41 3.36 -12.94
N THR A 46 14.38 3.68 -14.22
CA THR A 46 13.21 4.31 -14.85
C THR A 46 12.04 3.35 -14.95
N GLU A 47 12.28 2.10 -15.36
CA GLU A 47 11.28 1.05 -15.46
C GLU A 47 10.65 0.75 -14.09
N LEU A 48 11.48 0.53 -13.06
CA LEU A 48 11.00 0.33 -11.69
C LEU A 48 10.23 1.53 -11.15
N LYS A 49 10.65 2.76 -11.49
CA LYS A 49 9.94 3.98 -11.07
C LYS A 49 8.56 4.05 -11.71
N ASP A 50 8.44 3.65 -12.98
CA ASP A 50 7.17 3.67 -13.71
C ASP A 50 6.24 2.54 -13.23
N GLU A 51 6.77 1.33 -13.01
CA GLU A 51 6.02 0.22 -12.38
C GLU A 51 5.48 0.62 -11.01
N LEU A 52 6.35 1.14 -10.12
CA LEU A 52 5.93 1.61 -8.79
C LEU A 52 4.88 2.72 -8.88
N LYS A 53 5.01 3.64 -9.83
CA LYS A 53 4.03 4.72 -10.02
C LYS A 53 2.67 4.18 -10.48
N ASN A 54 2.64 3.10 -11.24
CA ASN A 54 1.41 2.46 -11.71
C ASN A 54 0.78 1.54 -10.65
N GLU A 55 1.58 0.92 -9.79
CA GLU A 55 1.08 0.07 -8.70
C GLU A 55 0.65 0.85 -7.45
N LEU A 56 1.25 2.02 -7.20
CA LEU A 56 0.90 2.86 -6.06
C LEU A 56 -0.48 3.49 -6.27
N ALA A 57 -1.38 3.25 -5.32
CA ALA A 57 -2.66 3.95 -5.25
C ALA A 57 -2.43 5.46 -5.32
N THR A 58 -3.20 6.13 -6.17
CA THR A 58 -3.07 7.58 -6.30
C THR A 58 -3.59 8.24 -5.03
N LYS A 59 -3.17 9.51 -4.79
CA LYS A 59 -3.73 10.30 -3.69
C LYS A 59 -5.27 10.39 -3.76
N TYR A 60 -5.82 10.39 -4.97
CA TYR A 60 -7.26 10.41 -5.21
C TYR A 60 -7.93 9.11 -4.74
N ASP A 61 -7.36 7.95 -5.05
CA ASP A 61 -7.92 6.66 -4.61
C ASP A 61 -7.97 6.56 -3.09
N ILE A 62 -6.89 6.97 -2.42
CA ILE A 62 -6.82 7.01 -0.95
C ILE A 62 -7.84 7.99 -0.37
N GLU A 63 -8.02 9.15 -1.00
CA GLU A 63 -9.00 10.14 -0.56
C GLU A 63 -10.45 9.69 -0.78
N SER A 64 -10.75 9.02 -1.89
CA SER A 64 -12.05 8.40 -2.16
C SER A 64 -12.39 7.38 -1.08
N LEU A 65 -11.49 6.42 -0.83
CA LEU A 65 -11.67 5.41 0.21
C LEU A 65 -11.86 6.03 1.59
N ARG A 66 -11.11 7.08 1.92
CA ARG A 66 -11.27 7.78 3.20
C ARG A 66 -12.63 8.46 3.34
N ASN A 67 -13.17 8.99 2.24
CA ASN A 67 -14.49 9.63 2.23
C ASN A 67 -15.62 8.61 2.32
N GLU A 68 -15.53 7.51 1.57
CA GLU A 68 -16.45 6.37 1.67
C GLU A 68 -16.48 5.83 3.10
N PHE A 69 -15.31 5.61 3.70
CA PHE A 69 -15.21 5.11 5.07
C PHE A 69 -15.79 6.09 6.10
N LYS A 70 -15.69 7.41 5.87
CA LYS A 70 -16.32 8.42 6.75
C LYS A 70 -17.84 8.41 6.62
N LEU A 71 -18.36 8.27 5.40
CA LEU A 71 -19.79 8.20 5.14
C LEU A 71 -20.40 6.97 5.83
N GLU A 72 -19.81 5.81 5.59
CA GLU A 72 -20.27 4.54 6.17
C GLU A 72 -20.22 4.57 7.71
N ASN A 73 -19.14 5.08 8.30
CA ASN A 73 -19.07 5.29 9.76
C ASN A 73 -20.15 6.26 10.28
N GLY A 74 -20.50 7.28 9.49
CA GLY A 74 -21.58 8.20 9.82
C GLY A 74 -22.94 7.51 9.80
N GLU A 75 -23.18 6.62 8.84
CA GLU A 75 -24.41 5.83 8.72
C GLU A 75 -24.54 4.82 9.87
N ILE A 76 -23.47 4.06 10.16
CA ILE A 76 -23.43 3.11 11.29
C ILE A 76 -23.76 3.82 12.61
N ARG A 77 -23.23 5.03 12.84
CA ARG A 77 -23.54 5.80 14.06
C ARG A 77 -25.02 6.15 14.15
N LYS A 78 -25.65 6.54 13.04
CA LYS A 78 -27.09 6.83 13.00
C LYS A 78 -27.92 5.58 13.29
N GLU A 79 -27.55 4.44 12.70
CA GLU A 79 -28.22 3.16 12.96
C GLU A 79 -28.11 2.76 14.43
N ILE A 80 -26.94 2.89 15.04
CA ILE A 80 -26.74 2.65 16.48
C ILE A 80 -27.65 3.56 17.32
N ASP A 81 -27.77 4.83 16.96
CA ASP A 81 -28.63 5.77 17.70
C ASP A 81 -30.12 5.44 17.54
N ILE A 82 -30.54 4.94 16.38
CA ILE A 82 -31.91 4.44 16.16
C ILE A 82 -32.16 3.20 17.03
N ILE A 83 -31.26 2.22 16.98
CA ILE A 83 -31.36 0.99 17.77
C ILE A 83 -31.44 1.31 19.26
N LYS A 84 -30.63 2.25 19.76
CA LYS A 84 -30.71 2.69 21.17
C LYS A 84 -32.08 3.25 21.53
N LYS A 85 -32.67 4.07 20.66
CA LYS A 85 -34.02 4.63 20.89
C LYS A 85 -35.08 3.53 20.89
N GLU A 86 -34.99 2.59 19.95
CA GLU A 86 -35.90 1.43 19.89
C GLU A 86 -35.80 0.57 21.16
N MET A 87 -34.57 0.32 21.65
CA MET A 87 -34.35 -0.39 22.91
C MET A 87 -34.97 0.33 24.11
N ASP A 88 -34.88 1.65 24.17
CA ASP A 88 -35.48 2.43 25.27
C ASP A 88 -37.01 2.43 25.21
N ILE A 89 -37.61 2.43 24.01
CA ILE A 89 -39.04 2.26 23.82
C ILE A 89 -39.48 0.87 24.29
N LEU A 90 -38.80 -0.19 23.85
CA LEU A 90 -39.10 -1.57 24.24
C LEU A 90 -39.01 -1.77 25.76
N LYS A 91 -38.01 -1.18 26.42
CA LYS A 91 -37.92 -1.23 27.89
C LYS A 91 -39.15 -0.62 28.57
N LYS A 92 -39.64 0.53 28.08
CA LYS A 92 -40.84 1.18 28.62
C LYS A 92 -42.08 0.33 28.40
N GLU A 93 -42.23 -0.25 27.21
CA GLU A 93 -43.36 -1.15 26.89
C GLU A 93 -43.36 -2.38 27.81
N ILE A 94 -42.19 -2.99 28.04
CA ILE A 94 -42.04 -4.11 28.99
C ILE A 94 -42.43 -3.69 30.41
N ASP A 95 -42.00 -2.50 30.86
CA ASP A 95 -42.33 -2.02 32.21
C ASP A 95 -43.82 -1.74 32.38
N ILE A 96 -44.48 -1.19 31.35
CA ILE A 96 -45.94 -1.00 31.32
C ILE A 96 -46.63 -2.36 31.37
N SER A 97 -46.26 -3.30 30.50
CA SER A 97 -46.85 -4.65 30.47
C SER A 97 -46.69 -5.38 31.81
N LYS A 98 -45.52 -5.27 32.47
CA LYS A 98 -45.31 -5.83 33.82
C LYS A 98 -46.19 -5.18 34.89
N ARG A 99 -46.54 -3.89 34.75
CA ARG A 99 -47.47 -3.22 35.68
C ARG A 99 -48.90 -3.70 35.43
N GLU A 100 -49.31 -3.77 34.18
CA GLU A 100 -50.64 -4.27 33.79
C GLU A 100 -50.85 -5.71 34.25
N MET A 101 -49.89 -6.61 34.02
CA MET A 101 -49.96 -7.99 34.51
C MET A 101 -50.11 -8.06 36.04
N ARG A 102 -49.39 -7.21 36.78
CA ARG A 102 -49.53 -7.14 38.24
C ARG A 102 -50.94 -6.70 38.65
N ILE A 103 -51.51 -5.71 37.97
CA ILE A 103 -52.88 -5.26 38.22
C ILE A 103 -53.88 -6.39 37.93
N TYR A 104 -53.77 -7.06 36.77
CA TYR A 104 -54.63 -8.19 36.44
C TYR A 104 -54.54 -9.31 37.47
N PHE A 105 -53.34 -9.64 37.94
CA PHE A 105 -53.14 -10.65 38.97
C PHE A 105 -53.81 -10.26 40.30
N LEU A 106 -53.71 -9.00 40.72
CA LEU A 106 -54.38 -8.51 41.93
C LEU A 106 -55.90 -8.54 41.82
N ILE A 107 -56.45 -8.17 40.65
CA ILE A 107 -57.91 -8.25 40.41
C ILE A 107 -58.39 -9.70 40.51
N LEU A 108 -57.68 -10.64 39.88
CA LEU A 108 -58.00 -12.07 39.94
C LEU A 108 -57.87 -12.65 41.36
N ALA A 109 -56.98 -12.13 42.19
CA ALA A 109 -56.80 -12.62 43.56
C ALA A 109 -57.91 -12.19 44.53
N ILE A 110 -58.72 -11.18 44.18
CA ILE A 110 -59.79 -10.62 45.02
C ILE A 110 -61.19 -11.05 44.52
N MET A 111 -61.28 -11.63 43.32
CA MET A 111 -62.50 -12.21 42.74
C MET A 111 -62.70 -13.65 43.19
#